data_AF-A0A2N3YFW5-F1
#
_entry.id   AF-A0A2N3YFW5-F1
#
_cell.length_a   1.000
_cell.length_b   1.000
_cell.length_c   1.000
_cell.angle_alpha   90.00
_cell.angle_beta   90.00
_cell.angle_gamma   90.00
#
_symmetry.space_group_name_H-M   'P 1'
#
loop_
_entity.id
_entity.type
_entity.pdbx_description
1 polymer ?
#
loop_
_entity_poly.entity_id
_entity_poly.type
_entity_poly.pdbx_seq_one_letter_code
_entity_poly.pdbx_strand_id
1 'polypeptide(L)'
;MTQEATPHQYCVYVIDVDGGSDNEVYVGQSWHPAEVRYEQHLSGERQAKVFRREGRSVGRLRSDLLPPLEPLLNRRVAEAAEKYVAALLESRAFVVHTG
;
A
#
# COMPACT_ATOMS: atom_id res chain seq x y z
N MET A 1 -25.76 21.58 -15.24
CA MET A 1 -25.73 20.73 -14.04
C MET A 1 -24.38 20.07 -14.00
N THR A 2 -23.45 20.62 -13.23
CA THR A 2 -22.12 20.03 -13.06
C THR A 2 -22.30 18.85 -12.12
N GLN A 3 -22.08 17.62 -12.60
CA GLN A 3 -21.99 16.47 -11.69
C GLN A 3 -20.81 16.74 -10.75
N GLU A 4 -21.09 16.95 -9.46
CA GLU A 4 -20.03 17.01 -8.47
C GLU A 4 -19.33 15.65 -8.47
N ALA A 5 -18.06 15.62 -8.89
CA ALA A 5 -17.26 14.42 -8.85
C ALA A 5 -17.14 14.00 -7.37
N THR A 6 -17.72 12.85 -7.02
CA THR A 6 -17.56 12.28 -5.68
C THR A 6 -16.06 12.22 -5.37
N PRO A 7 -15.57 12.87 -4.30
CA PRO A 7 -14.14 12.89 -4.01
C PRO A 7 -13.67 11.45 -3.85
N HIS A 8 -12.64 11.07 -4.60
CA HIS A 8 -12.06 9.75 -4.48
C HIS A 8 -11.60 9.52 -3.03
N GLN A 9 -12.16 8.51 -2.38
CA GLN A 9 -11.69 8.09 -1.07
C GLN A 9 -10.40 7.29 -1.26
N TYR A 10 -9.32 7.77 -0.66
CA TYR A 10 -8.04 7.09 -0.70
C TYR A 10 -7.99 5.98 0.36
N CYS A 11 -7.14 4.99 0.13
CA CYS A 11 -6.81 3.94 1.08
C CYS A 11 -5.29 3.77 1.19
N VAL A 12 -4.83 3.24 2.33
CA VAL A 12 -3.47 2.71 2.51
C VAL A 12 -3.58 1.18 2.51
N TYR A 13 -2.60 0.51 1.92
CA TYR A 13 -2.53 -0.94 1.84
C TYR A 13 -1.12 -1.43 2.13
N VAL A 14 -1.00 -2.67 2.60
CA VAL A 14 0.26 -3.33 2.93
C VAL A 14 0.30 -4.69 2.21
N ILE A 15 1.40 -5.01 1.55
CA ILE A 15 1.59 -6.26 0.80
C ILE A 15 2.92 -6.90 1.21
N ASP A 16 2.96 -8.21 1.44
CA ASP A 16 4.21 -8.92 1.70
C ASP A 16 5.13 -8.89 0.45
N VAL A 17 6.45 -8.87 0.67
CA VAL A 17 7.44 -8.97 -0.41
C VAL A 17 8.05 -10.37 -0.38
N ASP A 18 7.54 -11.26 -1.22
CA ASP A 18 8.05 -12.62 -1.34
C ASP A 18 9.48 -12.61 -1.90
N GLY A 19 10.32 -13.55 -1.44
CA GLY A 19 11.75 -13.62 -1.76
C GLY A 19 12.62 -12.54 -1.10
N GLY A 20 12.01 -11.74 -0.21
CA GLY A 20 12.69 -10.82 0.69
C GLY A 20 13.06 -11.43 2.04
N SER A 21 13.22 -10.57 3.03
CA SER A 21 13.36 -10.95 4.44
C SER A 21 12.00 -11.39 5.01
N ASP A 22 11.99 -12.22 6.08
CA ASP A 22 10.78 -12.81 6.66
C ASP A 22 9.70 -11.82 7.15
N ASN A 23 10.02 -10.52 7.27
CA ASN A 23 9.09 -9.44 7.61
C ASN A 23 9.20 -8.25 6.65
N GLU A 24 9.50 -8.50 5.37
CA GLU A 24 9.61 -7.46 4.35
C GLU A 24 8.24 -7.17 3.72
N VAL A 25 7.83 -5.91 3.77
CA VAL A 25 6.51 -5.46 3.28
C VAL A 25 6.62 -4.21 2.44
N TYR A 26 5.68 -4.05 1.53
CA TYR A 26 5.43 -2.84 0.77
C TYR A 26 4.18 -2.14 1.30
N VAL A 27 4.31 -0.85 1.61
CA VAL A 27 3.21 0.02 2.01
C VAL A 27 2.96 1.03 0.90
N GLY A 28 1.70 1.22 0.52
CA GLY A 28 1.34 2.21 -0.48
C GLY A 28 -0.05 2.81 -0.26
N GLN A 29 -0.31 3.94 -0.91
CA GLN A 29 -1.64 4.54 -0.99
C GLN A 29 -2.23 4.53 -2.41
N SER A 30 -3.56 4.66 -2.48
CA SER A 30 -4.27 4.72 -3.75
C SER A 30 -5.68 5.29 -3.58
N TRP A 31 -6.23 5.82 -4.68
CA TRP A 31 -7.65 6.19 -4.81
C TRP A 31 -8.54 5.03 -5.29
N HIS A 32 -7.93 3.94 -5.75
CA HIS A 32 -8.60 2.64 -5.92
C HIS A 32 -8.60 1.84 -4.62
N PRO A 33 -9.59 0.95 -4.40
CA PRO A 33 -9.58 -0.03 -3.31
C PRO A 33 -8.27 -0.83 -3.25
N ALA A 34 -7.91 -1.27 -2.05
CA ALA A 34 -6.66 -2.00 -1.79
C ALA A 34 -6.54 -3.27 -2.65
N GLU A 35 -7.63 -4.01 -2.80
CA GLU A 35 -7.74 -5.25 -3.58
C GLU A 35 -7.49 -4.98 -5.08
N VAL A 36 -7.99 -3.86 -5.59
CA VAL A 36 -7.76 -3.46 -6.99
C VAL A 36 -6.30 -3.12 -7.22
N ARG A 37 -5.65 -2.40 -6.29
CA ARG A 37 -4.21 -2.13 -6.39
C ARG A 37 -3.36 -3.37 -6.22
N TYR A 38 -3.77 -4.26 -5.33
CA TYR A 38 -3.13 -5.55 -5.13
C TYR A 38 -3.12 -6.36 -6.44
N GLU A 39 -4.25 -6.48 -7.11
CA GLU A 39 -4.36 -7.15 -8.41
C GLU A 39 -3.48 -6.48 -9.48
N GLN A 40 -3.42 -5.15 -9.51
CA GLN A 40 -2.54 -4.41 -10.42
C GLN A 40 -1.04 -4.63 -10.16
N HIS A 41 -0.65 -4.95 -8.91
CA HIS A 41 0.72 -5.36 -8.60
C HIS A 41 0.97 -6.80 -9.06
N LEU A 42 0.03 -7.71 -8.79
CA LEU A 42 0.10 -9.12 -9.20
C LEU A 42 0.19 -9.27 -10.72
N SER A 43 -0.61 -8.51 -11.48
CA SER A 43 -0.66 -8.56 -12.94
C SER A 43 0.53 -7.89 -13.63
N GLY A 44 1.33 -7.12 -12.90
CA GLY A 44 2.46 -6.35 -13.44
C GLY A 44 2.10 -4.96 -14.00
N GLU A 45 0.81 -4.65 -14.21
CA GLU A 45 0.35 -3.43 -14.89
C GLU A 45 0.86 -2.14 -14.21
N ARG A 46 0.86 -2.11 -12.88
CA ARG A 46 1.33 -0.97 -12.07
C ARG A 46 2.12 -1.41 -10.86
N GLN A 47 2.98 -2.39 -11.09
CA GLN A 47 3.78 -3.03 -10.07
C GLN A 47 4.83 -2.08 -9.47
N ALA A 48 4.93 -2.04 -8.14
CA ALA A 48 5.94 -1.27 -7.43
C ALA A 48 7.36 -1.75 -7.73
N LYS A 49 8.34 -0.84 -7.63
CA LYS A 49 9.74 -1.13 -7.94
C LYS A 49 10.34 -2.26 -7.10
N VAL A 50 9.88 -2.42 -5.85
CA VAL A 50 10.38 -3.46 -4.93
C VAL A 50 10.13 -4.87 -5.47
N PHE A 51 8.98 -5.10 -6.12
CA PHE A 51 8.59 -6.40 -6.69
C PHE A 51 9.24 -6.70 -8.04
N ARG A 52 9.90 -5.71 -8.66
CA ARG A 52 10.61 -5.87 -9.95
C ARG A 52 12.08 -6.27 -9.76
N ARG A 53 12.55 -6.35 -8.52
CA ARG A 53 13.93 -6.76 -8.22
C ARG A 53 14.06 -8.26 -8.40
N GLU A 54 15.25 -8.71 -8.83
CA GLU A 54 15.53 -10.12 -9.02
C GLU A 54 15.25 -10.93 -7.74
N GLY A 55 14.59 -12.07 -7.91
CA GLY A 55 14.20 -12.95 -6.81
C GLY A 55 13.04 -12.45 -5.94
N ARG A 56 12.42 -11.30 -6.24
CA ARG A 56 11.31 -10.75 -5.47
C ARG A 56 9.99 -10.80 -6.23
N SER A 57 8.88 -10.94 -5.51
CA SER A 57 7.54 -10.92 -6.09
C SER A 57 6.50 -10.36 -5.11
N VAL A 58 5.30 -10.15 -5.63
CA VAL A 58 4.14 -9.70 -4.85
C VAL A 58 3.66 -10.87 -4.00
N GLY A 59 3.74 -10.73 -2.68
CA GLY A 59 3.18 -11.69 -1.71
C GLY A 59 1.73 -11.38 -1.39
N ARG A 60 1.23 -11.82 -0.22
CA ARG A 60 -0.18 -11.60 0.17
C ARG A 60 -0.49 -10.15 0.56
N LEU A 61 -1.74 -9.73 0.37
CA LEU A 61 -2.29 -8.50 0.93
C LEU A 61 -2.47 -8.65 2.46
N ARG A 62 -1.94 -7.71 3.23
CA ARG A 62 -1.87 -7.70 4.70
C ARG A 62 -2.76 -6.65 5.33
N SER A 63 -4.07 -6.77 5.14
CA SER A 63 -5.03 -5.88 5.80
C SER A 63 -5.00 -5.98 7.33
N ASP A 64 -4.52 -7.11 7.88
CA ASP A 64 -4.31 -7.35 9.31
C ASP A 64 -3.24 -6.44 9.94
N LEU A 65 -2.33 -5.89 9.12
CA LEU A 65 -1.26 -5.00 9.60
C LEU A 65 -1.67 -3.53 9.66
N LEU A 66 -2.82 -3.17 9.10
CA LEU A 66 -3.30 -1.79 9.09
C LEU A 66 -3.90 -1.41 10.45
N PRO A 67 -3.51 -0.26 11.02
CA PRO A 67 -4.26 0.32 12.13
C PRO A 67 -5.63 0.81 11.64
N PRO A 68 -6.58 1.06 12.56
CA PRO A 68 -7.78 1.80 12.20
C PRO A 68 -7.38 3.18 11.65
N LEU A 69 -7.87 3.52 10.46
CA LEU A 69 -7.63 4.80 9.79
C LEU A 69 -8.96 5.49 9.54
N GLU A 70 -8.97 6.80 9.80
CA GLU A 70 -10.06 7.68 9.37
C GLU A 70 -10.12 7.76 7.83
N PRO A 71 -11.26 8.14 7.24
CA PRO A 71 -11.39 8.33 5.80
C PRO A 71 -10.32 9.28 5.24
N LEU A 72 -9.56 8.81 4.25
CA LEU A 72 -8.49 9.57 3.62
C LEU A 72 -9.05 10.34 2.43
N LEU A 73 -9.50 11.57 2.68
CA LEU A 73 -10.30 12.36 1.72
C LEU A 73 -9.48 12.98 0.58
N ASN A 74 -8.15 12.96 0.68
CA ASN A 74 -7.28 13.48 -0.36
C ASN A 74 -5.91 12.81 -0.32
N ARG A 75 -5.17 12.97 -1.43
CA ARG A 75 -3.85 12.40 -1.62
C ARG A 75 -2.86 12.77 -0.51
N ARG A 76 -2.86 14.03 -0.04
CA ARG A 76 -1.91 14.49 0.99
C ARG A 76 -2.15 13.79 2.33
N VAL A 77 -3.42 13.60 2.69
CA VAL A 77 -3.81 12.83 3.89
C VAL A 77 -3.42 11.37 3.71
N ALA A 78 -3.63 10.80 2.53
CA ALA A 78 -3.23 9.43 2.23
C ALA A 78 -1.71 9.20 2.29
N GLU A 79 -0.91 10.13 1.77
CA GLU A 79 0.56 10.11 1.87
C GLU A 79 1.04 10.23 3.32
N ALA A 80 0.37 11.04 4.14
CA ALA A 80 0.68 11.12 5.57
C ALA A 80 0.33 9.81 6.31
N ALA A 81 -0.82 9.21 5.98
CA ALA A 81 -1.23 7.92 6.53
C ALA A 81 -0.28 6.79 6.10
N GLU A 82 0.16 6.77 4.85
CA GLU A 82 1.16 5.82 4.34
C GLU A 82 2.46 5.89 5.16
N LYS A 83 2.99 7.10 5.36
CA LYS A 83 4.21 7.32 6.17
C LYS A 83 4.02 6.89 7.63
N TYR A 84 2.86 7.17 8.20
CA TYR A 84 2.53 6.76 9.56
C TYR A 84 2.50 5.23 9.68
N VAL A 85 1.83 4.53 8.76
CA VAL A 85 1.77 3.07 8.73
C VAL A 85 3.17 2.47 8.53
N ALA A 86 3.96 3.03 7.62
CA ALA A 86 5.34 2.61 7.39
C ALA A 86 6.18 2.70 8.68
N ALA A 87 6.20 3.85 9.33
CA ALA A 87 6.94 4.05 10.58
C ALA A 87 6.44 3.12 11.72
N LEU A 88 5.14 2.89 11.80
CA LEU A 88 4.55 1.97 12.78
C LEU A 88 5.05 0.54 12.54
N LEU A 89 5.12 0.08 11.29
CA LEU A 89 5.61 -1.26 10.96
C LEU A 89 7.12 -1.39 11.16
N GLU A 90 7.90 -0.35 10.82
CA GLU A 90 9.34 -0.30 11.12
C GLU A 90 9.59 -0.44 12.63
N SER A 91 8.81 0.24 13.47
CA SER A 91 8.91 0.11 14.94
C SER A 91 8.58 -1.30 15.46
N ARG A 92 7.90 -2.11 14.65
CA ARG A 92 7.55 -3.51 14.91
C ARG A 92 8.53 -4.49 14.23
N ALA A 93 9.70 -4.00 13.83
CA ALA A 93 10.78 -4.75 13.19
C ALA A 93 10.45 -5.32 11.80
N PHE A 94 9.54 -4.68 11.06
CA PHE A 94 9.36 -4.95 9.63
C PHE A 94 10.41 -4.21 8.79
N VAL A 95 10.79 -4.79 7.66
CA VAL A 95 11.55 -4.10 6.61
C VAL A 95 10.54 -3.49 5.64
N VAL A 96 10.43 -2.17 5.59
CA VAL A 96 9.37 -1.49 4.86
C VAL A 96 9.88 -0.84 3.57
N HIS A 97 9.12 -0.99 2.49
CA HIS A 97 9.27 -0.23 1.24
C HIS A 97 8.03 0.62 1.00
N THR A 98 8.21 1.84 0.53
CA THR A 98 7.12 2.76 0.17
C THR A 98 7.16 3.13 -1.31
N GLY A 99 6.07 3.67 -1.87
CA GLY A 99 5.90 3.89 -3.32
C GLY A 99 5.43 5.28 -3.72
#